data_AF-A0A963EMF3-F1
#
_entry.id   AF-A0A963EMF3-F1
#
_cell.length_a   1.000
_cell.length_b   1.000
_cell.length_c   1.000
_cell.angle_alpha   90.00
_cell.angle_beta   90.00
_cell.angle_gamma   90.00
#
_symmetry.space_group_name_H-M   'P 1'
#
loop_
_entity.id
_entity.type
_entity.pdbx_description
1 polymer ?
#
loop_
_entity_poly.entity_id
_entity_poly.type
_entity_poly.pdbx_seq_one_letter_code
_entity_poly.pdbx_strand_id
1 'polypeptide(L)' 'MSTDIQRLDDTVAALTQEGQPFALNTVTLEGVEYRNYANMQRNLGEYYQVMLAHADKEFVVYRDERYTFAQGYQHSAE' A
#
# COMPACT_ATOMS: atom_id res chain seq x y z
N MET A 1 -16.92 -18.55 -12.96
CA MET A 1 -15.62 -17.88 -12.74
C MET A 1 -14.52 -18.91 -12.81
N SER A 2 -13.33 -18.56 -13.32
CA SER A 2 -12.16 -19.43 -13.20
C SER A 2 -11.78 -19.59 -11.72
N THR A 3 -11.31 -20.77 -11.33
CA THR A 3 -10.85 -21.08 -9.97
C THR A 3 -9.78 -20.10 -9.46
N ASP A 4 -8.95 -19.57 -10.36
CA ASP A 4 -7.89 -18.63 -9.98
C ASP A 4 -8.43 -17.25 -9.58
N ILE A 5 -9.52 -16.80 -10.21
CA ILE A 5 -10.16 -15.53 -9.84
C ILE A 5 -10.83 -15.66 -8.47
N GLN A 6 -11.47 -16.80 -8.20
CA GLN A 6 -12.05 -17.04 -6.87
C GLN A 6 -10.98 -17.00 -5.77
N ARG A 7 -9.82 -17.62 -6.01
CA ARG A 7 -8.71 -17.62 -5.04
C ARG A 7 -8.16 -16.20 -4.80
N LEU A 8 -8.10 -15.38 -5.85
CA LEU A 8 -7.72 -13.98 -5.73
C LEU A 8 -8.72 -13.22 -4.85
N ASP A 9 -10.02 -13.35 -5.13
CA ASP A 9 -11.08 -12.67 -4.38
C ASP A 9 -11.07 -13.08 -2.91
N ASP A 10 -10.93 -14.37 -2.60
CA ASP A 10 -10.84 -14.89 -1.23
C ASP A 10 -9.62 -14.32 -0.49
N THR A 11 -8.48 -14.20 -1.19
CA THR A 11 -7.24 -13.64 -0.62
C THR A 11 -7.40 -12.14 -0.33
N VAL A 12 -8.00 -11.39 -1.26
CA VAL A 12 -8.28 -9.97 -1.08
C VAL A 12 -9.25 -9.76 0.08
N ALA A 13 -10.32 -10.54 0.16
CA ALA A 13 -11.28 -10.48 1.27
C ALA A 13 -10.60 -10.76 2.61
N ALA A 14 -9.73 -11.77 2.67
CA ALA A 14 -9.00 -12.12 3.87
C ALA A 14 -8.05 -11.00 4.34
N LEU A 15 -7.42 -10.26 3.42
CA LEU A 15 -6.50 -9.16 3.75
C LEU A 15 -7.22 -7.84 4.10
N THR A 16 -8.46 -7.66 3.64
CA THR A 16 -9.20 -6.39 3.73
C THR A 16 -10.35 -6.38 4.74
N GLN A 17 -10.58 -7.50 5.44
CA GLN A 17 -11.53 -7.59 6.55
C GLN A 17 -11.06 -6.78 7.78
N GLU A 18 -11.97 -6.57 8.72
CA GLU A 18 -11.70 -5.88 9.98
C GLU A 18 -10.55 -6.52 10.77
N GLY A 19 -9.71 -5.69 11.38
CA GLY A 19 -8.55 -6.14 12.17
C GLY A 19 -7.32 -6.56 11.35
N GLN A 20 -7.40 -6.58 10.01
CA GLN A 20 -6.27 -6.91 9.15
C GLN A 20 -5.47 -5.68 8.70
N PRO A 21 -4.21 -5.86 8.22
CA PRO A 21 -3.35 -4.74 7.84
C PRO A 21 -3.95 -3.79 6.79
N PHE A 22 -4.80 -4.33 5.89
CA PHE A 22 -5.47 -3.57 4.84
C PHE A 22 -6.98 -3.46 5.07
N ALA A 23 -7.43 -3.49 6.32
CA ALA A 23 -8.83 -3.34 6.69
C ALA A 23 -9.47 -2.14 5.98
N LEU A 24 -10.64 -2.37 5.39
CA LEU A 24 -11.37 -1.36 4.63
C LEU A 24 -12.66 -0.93 5.32
N ASN A 25 -12.91 0.37 5.38
CA ASN A 25 -14.19 0.96 5.75
C ASN A 25 -14.83 1.68 4.53
N THR A 26 -16.00 2.27 4.77
CA THR A 26 -16.67 3.13 3.78
C THR A 26 -16.64 4.57 4.30
N VAL A 27 -16.30 5.51 3.44
CA VAL A 27 -16.33 6.95 3.72
C VAL A 27 -17.25 7.64 2.70
N THR A 28 -17.97 8.67 3.14
CA THR A 28 -18.81 9.48 2.26
C THR A 28 -18.10 10.80 1.96
N LEU A 29 -17.84 11.07 0.69
CA LEU A 29 -17.27 12.33 0.21
C LEU A 29 -18.25 12.94 -0.80
N GLU A 30 -18.73 14.15 -0.52
CA GLU A 30 -19.68 14.87 -1.39
C GLU A 30 -20.94 14.04 -1.76
N GLY A 31 -21.42 13.21 -0.82
CA GLY A 31 -22.58 12.35 -1.02
C GLY A 31 -22.31 11.04 -1.77
N VAL A 32 -21.05 10.77 -2.14
CA VAL A 32 -20.63 9.53 -2.80
C VAL A 32 -19.89 8.63 -1.82
N GLU A 33 -20.23 7.34 -1.80
CA GLU A 33 -19.55 6.34 -0.97
C GLU A 33 -18.29 5.80 -1.65
N TYR A 34 -17.19 5.77 -0.89
CA TYR A 34 -15.90 5.24 -1.32
C TYR A 34 -15.40 4.20 -0.34
N ARG A 35 -14.70 3.19 -0.87
CA ARG A 35 -13.89 2.29 -0.04
C ARG A 35 -12.63 3.02 0.38
N ASN A 36 -12.30 2.94 1.67
CA ASN A 36 -11.14 3.57 2.24
C ASN A 36 -10.38 2.58 3.13
N TYR A 37 -9.04 2.69 3.17
CA TYR A 37 -8.23 1.95 4.12
C TYR A 37 -8.39 2.55 5.51
N ALA A 38 -8.94 1.77 6.43
CA ALA A 38 -9.31 2.23 7.77
C ALA A 38 -8.08 2.68 8.58
N ASN A 39 -6.92 2.06 8.32
CA ASN A 39 -5.67 2.30 9.04
C ASN A 39 -4.61 2.99 8.17
N MET A 40 -5.03 3.81 7.19
CA MET A 40 -4.10 4.54 6.33
C MET A 40 -3.28 5.55 7.14
N GLN A 41 -2.00 5.67 6.80
CA GLN A 41 -1.11 6.66 7.44
C GLN A 41 -1.53 8.09 7.08
N ARG A 42 -1.17 9.07 7.93
CA ARG A 42 -1.69 10.44 7.82
C ARG A 42 -1.19 11.19 6.60
N ASN A 43 -0.04 10.78 6.07
CA ASN A 43 0.61 11.39 4.92
C ASN A 43 1.52 10.37 4.22
N LEU A 44 2.02 10.74 3.03
CA LEU A 44 2.89 9.88 2.24
C LEU A 44 4.22 9.55 2.93
N GLY A 45 4.75 10.46 3.76
CA GLY A 45 5.99 10.22 4.50
C GLY A 45 5.85 9.09 5.51
N GLU A 46 4.78 9.10 6.31
CA GLU A 46 4.45 8.00 7.22
C GLU A 46 4.15 6.71 6.48
N TYR A 47 3.44 6.78 5.36
CA TYR A 47 3.19 5.60 4.53
C TYR A 47 4.50 4.99 4.00
N TYR A 48 5.47 5.83 3.62
CA TYR A 48 6.77 5.36 3.15
C TYR A 48 7.55 4.59 4.23
N GLN A 49 7.40 4.96 5.49
CA GLN A 49 8.06 4.23 6.60
C GLN A 49 7.62 2.76 6.66
N VAL A 50 6.39 2.43 6.27
CA VAL A 50 5.93 1.03 6.14
C VAL A 50 6.73 0.28 5.08
N MET A 51 7.08 0.94 3.97
CA MET A 51 7.85 0.35 2.88
C MET A 51 9.29 0.02 3.27
N LEU A 52 9.81 0.61 4.35
CA LEU A 52 11.14 0.27 4.87
C LEU A 52 11.23 -1.16 5.42
N ALA A 53 10.10 -1.86 5.62
CA ALA A 53 10.10 -3.32 5.79
C ALA A 53 10.68 -4.08 4.57
N HIS A 54 10.85 -3.38 3.45
CA HIS A 54 11.48 -3.83 2.23
C HIS A 54 12.67 -2.93 1.84
N ALA A 55 13.35 -2.34 2.83
CA ALA A 55 14.45 -1.39 2.66
C ALA A 55 15.46 -1.76 1.56
N ASP A 56 15.83 -3.04 1.46
CA ASP A 56 16.85 -3.54 0.54
C ASP A 56 16.33 -3.89 -0.87
N LYS A 57 15.01 -3.86 -1.09
CA LYS A 57 14.42 -4.12 -2.41
C LYS A 57 14.55 -2.88 -3.29
N GLU A 58 14.65 -3.10 -4.59
CA GLU A 58 14.62 -2.04 -5.60
C GLU A 58 13.28 -1.29 -5.54
N PHE A 59 13.35 0.03 -5.58
CA PHE A 59 12.21 0.95 -5.56
C PHE A 59 12.16 1.81 -6.83
N VAL A 60 13.23 2.57 -7.10
CA VAL A 60 13.36 3.35 -8.33
C VAL A 60 14.28 2.60 -9.29
N VAL A 61 13.80 2.35 -10.50
CA VAL A 61 14.59 1.82 -11.61
C VAL A 61 14.35 2.72 -12.80
N TYR A 62 15.33 3.57 -13.13
CA TYR A 62 15.23 4.51 -14.24
C TYR A 62 16.57 4.68 -14.94
N ARG A 63 16.65 4.25 -16.20
CA ARG A 63 17.91 4.22 -16.98
C ARG A 63 19.00 3.46 -16.21
N ASP A 64 20.12 4.12 -15.91
CA ASP A 64 21.26 3.56 -15.19
C ASP A 64 21.14 3.77 -13.66
N GLU A 65 20.09 4.43 -13.19
CA GLU A 65 19.86 4.69 -11.76
C GLU A 65 18.97 3.61 -11.15
N ARG A 66 19.44 3.08 -10.02
CA ARG A 66 18.72 2.13 -9.18
C ARG A 66 18.83 2.58 -7.73
N TYR A 67 17.67 2.74 -7.09
CA TYR A 67 17.60 3.03 -5.67
C TYR A 67 16.78 1.96 -4.97
N THR A 68 17.26 1.51 -3.81
CA THR A 68 16.45 0.74 -2.88
C THR A 68 15.43 1.63 -2.18
N PHE A 69 14.44 1.04 -1.49
CA PHE A 69 13.51 1.82 -0.66
C PHE A 69 14.24 2.67 0.39
N ALA A 70 15.32 2.17 0.98
CA ALA A 70 16.12 2.95 1.93
C ALA A 70 16.80 4.16 1.28
N GLN A 71 17.41 3.97 0.10
CA GLN A 71 18.06 5.06 -0.63
C GLN A 71 17.05 6.11 -1.12
N GLY A 72 15.90 5.68 -1.63
CA GLY A 72 14.81 6.58 -2.02
C GLY A 72 14.31 7.41 -0.85
N TYR A 73 14.17 6.81 0.34
CA TYR A 73 13.80 7.55 1.55
C TYR A 73 14.86 8.58 1.94
N GLN A 74 16.14 8.22 1.91
CA GLN A 74 17.24 9.14 2.20
C GLN A 74 17.22 10.36 1.27
N HIS A 75 17.06 10.15 -0.03
CA HIS A 75 16.98 11.23 -1.03
C HIS A 75 15.74 12.12 -0.88
N SER A 76 14.67 11.64 -0.25
CA SER A 76 13.44 12.44 -0.10
C SER A 76 13.56 13.62 0.87
N ALA A 77 14.62 13.64 1.70
CA ALA A 77 14.88 14.66 2.70
C ALA A 77 16.02 15.63 2.31
N GLU A 78 16.54 15.51 1.08
CA GLU A 78 17.57 16.37 0.49
C GLU A 78 16.94 17.61 -0.17
#